data_AF-A0A931AJ94-F1
#
_entry.id   AF-A0A931AJ94-F1
#
_cell.length_a   1.000
_cell.length_b   1.000
_cell.length_c   1.000
_cell.angle_alpha   90.00
_cell.angle_beta   90.00
_cell.angle_gamma   90.00
#
_symmetry.space_group_name_H-M   'P 1'
#
loop_
_entity.id
_entity.type
_entity.pdbx_description
1 polymer ?
#
loop_
_entity_poly.entity_id
_entity_poly.type
_entity_poly.pdbx_seq_one_letter_code
_entity_poly.pdbx_strand_id
1 'polypeptide(L)' 'MTDIKATLRAQHIETPSWAFGNSGTRFKVFAQKGVPRDPYEKLADAAQVHAY' A
#
# COMPACT_ATOMS: atom_id res chain seq x y z
N MET A 1 11.71 17.79 26.54
CA MET A 1 11.57 17.92 25.08
C MET A 1 11.12 16.57 24.55
N THR A 2 10.00 16.53 23.83
CA THR A 2 9.50 15.29 23.23
C THR A 2 10.48 14.82 22.15
N ASP A 3 10.88 13.55 22.17
CA ASP A 3 11.65 12.97 21.08
C ASP A 3 10.73 12.82 19.85
N ILE A 4 10.87 13.76 18.91
CA ILE A 4 10.06 13.82 17.68
C ILE A 4 10.15 12.50 16.89
N LYS A 5 11.31 11.82 16.91
CA LYS A 5 11.48 10.55 16.19
C LYS A 5 10.65 9.44 16.82
N ALA A 6 10.52 9.43 18.15
CA ALA A 6 9.66 8.48 18.85
C ALA A 6 8.18 8.74 18.52
N THR A 7 7.75 9.99 18.51
CA THR A 7 6.37 10.37 18.17
C THR A 7 6.01 9.99 16.73
N LEU A 8 6.92 10.17 15.77
CA LEU A 8 6.67 9.80 14.37
C LEU A 8 6.54 8.28 14.18
N ARG A 9 7.37 7.48 14.86
CA ARG A 9 7.29 6.00 14.77
C ARG A 9 6.00 5.40 15.32
N ALA A 10 5.32 6.10 16.23
CA ALA A 10 4.07 5.63 16.82
C ALA A 10 2.84 5.89 15.92
N GLN A 11 2.99 6.65 14.83
CA GLN A 11 1.89 6.95 13.93
C GLN A 11 1.54 5.72 13.08
N HIS A 12 0.24 5.43 12.99
CA HIS A 12 -0.29 4.41 12.09
C HIS A 12 -0.99 5.11 10.94
N ILE A 13 -0.59 4.78 9.71
CA ILE A 13 -1.17 5.32 8.48
C ILE A 13 -1.78 4.15 7.73
N GLU A 14 -3.07 4.21 7.46
CA GLU A 14 -3.76 3.15 6.73
C GLU A 14 -3.40 3.18 5.24
N THR A 15 -3.22 1.99 4.67
CA THR A 15 -2.99 1.83 3.23
C THR A 15 -4.29 1.47 2.51
N PRO A 16 -4.67 2.20 1.45
CA PRO A 16 -5.88 1.89 0.69
C PRO A 16 -5.72 0.62 -0.15
N SER A 17 -6.65 -0.32 -0.01
CA SER A 17 -6.57 -1.64 -0.69
C SER A 17 -6.57 -1.55 -2.23
N TRP A 18 -7.19 -0.52 -2.81
CA TRP A 18 -7.22 -0.36 -4.27
C TRP A 18 -5.89 0.14 -4.86
N ALA A 19 -5.00 0.71 -4.04
CA ALA A 19 -3.72 1.22 -4.51
C ALA A 19 -2.71 0.11 -4.86
N PHE A 20 -2.95 -1.12 -4.40
CA PHE A 20 -2.16 -2.30 -4.78
C PHE A 20 -2.56 -2.86 -6.16
N GLY A 21 -3.65 -2.37 -6.77
CA GLY A 21 -4.09 -2.78 -8.11
C GLY A 21 -3.44 -1.97 -9.25
N ASN A 22 -3.72 -2.35 -10.50
CA ASN A 22 -3.39 -1.52 -11.65
C ASN A 22 -4.11 -0.17 -11.54
N SER A 23 -3.36 0.93 -11.59
CA SER A 23 -3.92 2.28 -11.65
C SER A 23 -4.11 2.72 -13.10
N GLY A 24 -4.96 3.73 -13.30
CA GLY A 24 -5.20 4.30 -14.62
C GLY A 24 -6.12 5.51 -14.57
N THR A 25 -6.43 6.02 -15.76
CA THR A 25 -7.35 7.15 -15.94
C THR A 25 -8.52 6.75 -16.81
N ARG A 26 -9.45 7.67 -17.05
CA ARG A 26 -10.55 7.49 -18.01
C ARG A 26 -10.09 7.12 -19.43
N PHE A 27 -8.82 7.35 -19.76
CA PHE A 27 -8.28 7.05 -21.09
C PHE A 27 -7.69 5.65 -21.19
N LYS A 28 -7.01 5.17 -20.14
CA LYS A 28 -6.33 3.88 -20.17
C LYS A 28 -5.94 3.40 -18.76
N VAL A 29 -6.01 2.08 -18.59
CA VAL A 29 -5.34 1.30 -17.54
C VAL A 29 -4.26 0.46 -18.23
N PHE A 30 -3.05 0.43 -17.67
CA PHE A 30 -1.93 -0.36 -18.19
C PHE A 30 -1.64 -1.51 -17.22
N ALA A 31 -1.90 -2.73 -17.66
CA ALA A 31 -1.69 -3.91 -16.82
C ALA A 31 -0.20 -4.19 -16.62
N GLN A 32 0.21 -4.41 -15.37
CA GLN A 32 1.55 -4.85 -15.00
C GLN A 32 1.55 -6.32 -14.57
N LYS A 33 2.67 -7.00 -14.81
CA LYS A 33 2.85 -8.39 -14.34
C LYS A 33 3.03 -8.40 -12.83
N GLY A 34 2.33 -9.30 -12.15
CA GLY A 34 2.44 -9.47 -10.69
C GLY A 34 1.48 -8.61 -9.87
N VAL A 35 0.53 -7.91 -10.51
CA VAL A 35 -0.52 -7.20 -9.78
C VAL A 35 -1.47 -8.21 -9.11
N PRO A 36 -1.88 -7.96 -7.84
CA PRO A 36 -2.77 -8.84 -7.09
C PRO A 36 -4.13 -9.03 -7.78
N ARG A 37 -4.56 -10.28 -7.81
CA ARG A 37 -5.74 -10.80 -8.54
C ARG A 37 -6.96 -10.96 -7.65
N ASP A 38 -6.73 -11.07 -6.34
CA ASP A 38 -7.77 -11.22 -5.33
C ASP A 38 -7.46 -10.36 -4.08
N PRO A 39 -8.41 -10.24 -3.12
CA PRO A 39 -8.19 -9.46 -1.92
C PRO A 39 -7.08 -9.97 -1.00
N TYR A 40 -6.79 -11.27 -1.01
CA TYR A 40 -5.77 -11.86 -0.14
C TYR A 40 -4.37 -11.52 -0.65
N GLU A 41 -4.17 -11.49 -1.96
CA GLU A 41 -2.90 -11.02 -2.56
C GLU A 41 -2.64 -9.54 -2.23
N LYS A 42 -3.68 -8.69 -2.19
CA LYS A 42 -3.53 -7.30 -1.73
C LYS A 42 -3.11 -7.21 -0.27
N LEU A 43 -3.61 -8.10 0.58
CA LEU A 43 -3.19 -8.17 1.98
C LEU A 43 -1.73 -8.63 2.09
N ALA A 44 -1.30 -9.57 1.25
CA ALA A 44 0.11 -9.98 1.20
C ALA A 44 1.02 -8.81 0.78
N ASP A 45 0.63 -8.04 -0.24
CA ASP A 45 1.37 -6.85 -0.67
C ASP A 45 1.38 -5.75 0.42
N ALA A 46 0.25 -5.54 1.11
CA ALA A 46 0.16 -4.60 2.22
C ALA A 46 1.04 -5.03 3.41
N ALA A 47 1.10 -6.33 3.70
CA ALA A 47 1.98 -6.88 4.72
C ALA A 47 3.46 -6.68 4.35
N GLN A 48 3.81 -6.85 3.07
CA GLN A 48 5.15 -6.55 2.56
C GLN A 48 5.49 -5.07 2.74
N VAL A 49 4.58 -4.14 2.44
CA VAL A 49 4.80 -2.71 2.68
C VAL A 49 4.96 -2.41 4.18
N HIS A 50 4.18 -3.04 5.05
CA HIS A 50 4.28 -2.81 6.50
C HIS A 50 5.58 -3.34 7.11
N ALA A 51 6.20 -4.34 6.49
CA ALA A 51 7.42 -4.96 6.99
C ALA A 51 8.69 -4.11 6.81
N TYR A 52 8.68 -3.08 5.96
CA TYR A 52 9.85 -2.27 5.58
C TYR A 52 9.58 -0.76 5.68
#